data_AF-A0A6P8HSY6-F1
#
_entry.id   AF-A0A6P8HSY6-F1
#
_cell.length_a   1.000
_cell.length_b   1.000
_cell.length_c   1.000
_cell.angle_alpha   90.00
_cell.angle_beta   90.00
_cell.angle_gamma   90.00
#
_symmetry.space_group_name_H-M   'P 1'
#
loop_
_entity.id
_entity.type
_entity.pdbx_description
1 polymer ?
#
loop_
_entity_poly.entity_id
_entity_poly.type
_entity_poly.pdbx_seq_one_letter_code
_entity_poly.pdbx_strand_id
1 'polypeptide(L)'
;MKVNEIAIQGRQAYNNFVKSFYVRYSSDEVHWSYQKETNKIKTFPANRNMYSTVTIAMNPPVLARYVRVYPRGWHSRICMRTEFYGCEADRCEIPLGVQDGRVLRNMMHASSYHPSTSYRPWKARLHSSSGSWYSGIRNTRQWLQIDLGVISYVRRIATQGAYNGNSWVKKYIVSYSVKGFRFIPYKEGQRIRMFFANTDRYQVTLNRLLKPIKARHVRIHPKSWQSYIALRVELYGCRLGKICNQPLGLRSGRIPSSRISASSKYNQFGKASRGRLHSRARGRYYGSWIAKFNNRYQWLQ
;
A
#
# COMPACT_ATOMS: atom_id res chain seq x y z
N MET A 1 -7.73 -2.90 -12.81
CA MET A 1 -7.25 -2.30 -14.08
C MET A 1 -5.74 -2.06 -14.00
N LYS A 2 -5.06 -2.19 -15.13
CA LYS A 2 -3.68 -1.72 -15.34
C LYS A 2 -3.77 -0.45 -16.18
N VAL A 3 -3.43 0.69 -15.59
CA VAL A 3 -3.42 1.98 -16.30
C VAL A 3 -2.02 2.25 -16.81
N ASN A 4 -1.91 2.39 -18.13
CA ASN A 4 -0.64 2.68 -18.80
C ASN A 4 -0.51 4.16 -19.14
N GLU A 5 -1.62 4.86 -19.40
CA GLU A 5 -1.60 6.27 -19.79
C GLU A 5 -2.81 7.02 -19.27
N ILE A 6 -2.70 8.34 -19.22
CA ILE A 6 -3.80 9.27 -18.96
C ILE A 6 -3.79 10.37 -20.01
N ALA A 7 -4.92 10.64 -20.64
CA ALA A 7 -5.11 11.85 -21.44
C ALA A 7 -5.83 12.91 -20.62
N ILE A 8 -5.36 14.15 -20.70
CA ILE A 8 -5.96 15.28 -20.01
C ILE A 8 -6.13 16.44 -20.99
N GLN A 9 -7.26 17.14 -20.87
CA GLN A 9 -7.60 18.31 -21.67
C GLN A 9 -8.22 19.40 -20.77
N GLY A 10 -8.12 20.66 -21.16
CA GLY A 10 -8.76 21.79 -20.47
C GLY A 10 -10.25 21.95 -20.83
N ARG A 11 -10.86 23.04 -20.34
CA ARG A 11 -12.23 23.44 -20.69
C ARG A 11 -12.27 24.05 -22.10
N GLN A 12 -13.31 23.76 -22.88
CA GLN A 12 -13.43 24.28 -24.25
C GLN A 12 -13.70 25.80 -24.31
N ALA A 13 -14.63 26.31 -23.50
CA ALA A 13 -15.16 27.67 -23.64
C ALA A 13 -14.39 28.77 -22.88
N TYR A 14 -13.47 28.40 -21.99
CA TYR A 14 -12.72 29.36 -21.18
C TYR A 14 -11.32 28.83 -20.94
N ASN A 15 -10.34 29.74 -20.84
CA ASN A 15 -8.93 29.42 -20.64
C ASN A 15 -8.64 28.89 -19.22
N ASN A 16 -9.19 27.71 -18.89
CA ASN A 16 -9.07 27.02 -17.62
C ASN A 16 -8.57 25.60 -17.87
N PHE A 17 -7.43 25.25 -17.28
CA PHE A 17 -6.82 23.93 -17.45
C PHE A 17 -5.85 23.60 -16.33
N VAL A 18 -5.63 22.31 -16.10
CA VAL A 18 -4.59 21.80 -15.20
C VAL A 18 -3.24 21.82 -15.92
N LYS A 19 -2.23 22.43 -15.28
CA LYS A 19 -0.84 22.50 -15.75
C LYS A 19 0.02 21.35 -15.25
N SER A 20 -0.30 20.83 -14.07
CA SER A 20 0.39 19.67 -13.50
C SER A 20 -0.45 18.98 -12.44
N PHE A 21 -0.20 17.69 -12.22
CA PHE A 21 -0.91 16.88 -11.23
C PHE A 21 -0.03 15.78 -10.67
N TYR A 22 -0.50 15.12 -9.62
CA TYR A 22 0.02 13.83 -9.17
C TYR A 22 -1.11 12.81 -9.05
N VAL A 23 -0.76 11.53 -9.05
CA VAL A 23 -1.73 10.43 -9.01
C VAL A 23 -1.64 9.69 -7.69
N ARG A 24 -2.80 9.40 -7.11
CA ARG A 24 -2.94 8.38 -6.07
C ARG A 24 -3.82 7.24 -6.59
N TYR A 25 -3.53 6.03 -6.14
CA TYR A 25 -4.27 4.85 -6.55
C TYR A 25 -4.50 3.91 -5.37
N SER A 26 -5.57 3.11 -5.46
CA SER A 26 -5.99 2.20 -4.41
C SER A 26 -6.65 0.94 -4.98
N SER A 27 -6.52 -0.16 -4.25
CA SER A 27 -7.26 -1.38 -4.53
C SER A 27 -8.57 -1.49 -3.72
N ASP A 28 -8.73 -0.69 -2.66
CA ASP A 28 -9.79 -0.86 -1.66
C ASP A 28 -10.44 0.46 -1.17
N GLU A 29 -10.10 1.61 -1.77
CA GLU A 29 -10.50 2.98 -1.38
C GLU A 29 -10.05 3.46 0.00
N VAL A 30 -9.39 2.60 0.78
CA VAL A 30 -8.92 2.90 2.14
C VAL A 30 -7.44 3.21 2.11
N HIS A 31 -6.67 2.31 1.52
CA HIS A 31 -5.22 2.37 1.43
C HIS A 31 -4.85 2.95 0.07
N TRP A 32 -4.27 4.15 0.08
CA TRP A 32 -3.91 4.88 -1.12
C TRP A 32 -2.40 5.00 -1.23
N SER A 33 -1.87 4.54 -2.36
CA SER A 33 -0.47 4.73 -2.74
C SER A 33 -0.31 5.94 -3.65
N TYR A 34 0.88 6.52 -3.63
CA TYR A 34 1.29 7.55 -4.58
C TYR A 34 2.03 6.89 -5.74
N GLN A 35 1.85 7.44 -6.93
CA GLN A 35 2.80 7.17 -8.01
C GLN A 35 4.12 7.88 -7.69
N LYS A 36 5.22 7.12 -7.71
CA LYS A 36 6.54 7.62 -7.29
C LYS A 36 7.59 7.38 -8.35
N GLU A 37 8.59 8.26 -8.35
CA GLU A 37 9.84 8.15 -9.09
C GLU A 37 10.97 8.30 -8.07
N THR A 38 11.88 7.32 -8.01
CA THR A 38 13.03 7.32 -7.06
C THR A 38 12.66 7.72 -5.62
N ASN A 39 11.49 7.24 -5.14
CA ASN A 39 10.87 7.50 -3.83
C ASN A 39 10.23 8.88 -3.60
N LYS A 40 10.27 9.81 -4.57
CA LYS A 40 9.54 11.07 -4.54
C LYS A 40 8.19 10.93 -5.24
N ILE A 41 7.17 11.69 -4.81
CA ILE A 41 5.87 11.72 -5.49
C ILE A 41 6.08 12.27 -6.89
N LYS A 42 5.71 11.49 -7.92
CA LYS A 42 5.86 11.89 -9.31
C LYS A 42 4.82 12.97 -9.64
N THR A 43 5.32 14.10 -10.14
CA THR A 43 4.47 15.18 -10.64
C THR A 43 4.51 15.15 -12.15
N PHE A 44 3.34 15.07 -12.75
CA PHE A 44 3.18 14.99 -14.20
C PHE A 44 2.88 16.38 -14.75
N PRO A 45 3.67 16.88 -15.72
CA PRO A 45 3.27 18.06 -16.48
C PRO A 45 2.06 17.70 -17.36
N ALA A 46 1.11 18.63 -17.46
CA ALA A 46 -0.14 18.46 -18.21
C ALA A 46 -0.29 19.56 -19.27
N ASN A 47 -1.46 20.18 -19.38
CA ASN A 47 -1.79 21.09 -20.47
C ASN A 47 -1.08 22.45 -20.34
N ARG A 48 -0.77 23.05 -21.49
CA ARG A 48 -0.28 24.44 -21.62
C ARG A 48 -1.35 25.40 -22.17
N ASN A 49 -2.45 24.85 -22.69
CA ASN A 49 -3.60 25.59 -23.19
C ASN A 49 -4.89 24.79 -22.89
N MET A 50 -6.04 25.36 -23.23
CA MET A 50 -7.35 24.81 -22.87
C MET A 50 -7.86 23.69 -23.80
N TYR A 51 -7.37 23.61 -25.04
CA TYR A 51 -7.95 22.78 -26.10
C TYR A 51 -7.09 21.59 -26.50
N SER A 52 -5.77 21.61 -26.30
CA SER A 52 -4.92 20.47 -26.65
C SER A 52 -5.11 19.33 -25.67
N THR A 53 -5.16 18.10 -26.18
CA THR A 53 -5.13 16.89 -25.36
C THR A 53 -3.67 16.51 -25.12
N VAL A 54 -3.29 16.31 -23.86
CA VAL A 54 -1.96 15.85 -23.47
C VAL A 54 -2.08 14.43 -22.92
N THR A 55 -1.41 13.48 -23.57
CA THR A 55 -1.33 12.09 -23.14
C THR A 55 -0.03 11.83 -22.39
N ILE A 56 -0.11 11.20 -21.23
CA ILE A 56 0.99 11.03 -20.29
C ILE A 56 1.12 9.56 -19.92
N ALA A 57 2.31 9.01 -20.15
CA ALA A 57 2.63 7.64 -19.77
C ALA A 57 2.79 7.47 -18.24
N MET A 58 2.10 6.47 -17.71
CA MET A 58 2.24 5.97 -16.34
C MET A 58 3.36 4.92 -16.32
N ASN A 59 4.59 5.38 -16.10
CA ASN A 59 5.74 4.49 -15.92
C ASN A 59 6.25 4.55 -14.46
N PRO A 60 6.17 3.45 -13.69
CA PRO A 60 5.58 2.15 -14.05
C PRO A 60 4.04 2.18 -14.12
N PRO A 61 3.38 1.24 -14.83
CA PRO A 61 1.93 1.18 -14.92
C PRO A 61 1.24 1.09 -13.55
N VAL A 62 0.09 1.74 -13.41
CA VAL A 62 -0.68 1.74 -12.16
C VAL A 62 -1.61 0.53 -12.12
N LEU A 63 -1.36 -0.39 -11.18
CA LEU A 63 -2.23 -1.52 -10.88
C LEU A 63 -3.17 -1.15 -9.73
N ALA A 64 -4.45 -0.92 -10.04
CA ALA A 64 -5.42 -0.46 -9.05
C ALA A 64 -6.86 -0.82 -9.42
N ARG A 65 -7.79 -0.50 -8.51
CA ARG A 65 -9.23 -0.44 -8.79
C ARG A 65 -9.74 1.01 -8.83
N TYR A 66 -9.09 1.90 -8.08
CA TYR A 66 -9.46 3.29 -7.95
C TYR A 66 -8.25 4.16 -8.23
N VAL A 67 -8.43 5.20 -9.04
CA VAL A 67 -7.40 6.18 -9.37
C VAL A 67 -7.94 7.57 -9.07
N ARG A 68 -7.12 8.41 -8.46
CA ARG A 68 -7.43 9.83 -8.19
C ARG A 68 -6.33 10.69 -8.77
N VAL A 69 -6.73 11.67 -9.56
CA VAL A 69 -5.87 12.71 -10.09
C VAL A 69 -5.99 13.92 -9.18
N TYR A 70 -4.84 14.43 -8.72
CA TYR A 70 -4.77 15.59 -7.84
C TYR A 70 -4.06 16.74 -8.56
N PRO A 71 -4.81 17.76 -9.02
CA PRO A 71 -4.23 18.97 -9.59
C PRO A 71 -3.22 19.61 -8.63
N ARG A 72 -2.05 19.96 -9.15
CA ARG A 72 -0.95 20.60 -8.40
C ARG A 72 -0.67 22.01 -8.90
N GLY A 73 -0.90 22.27 -10.18
CA GLY A 73 -0.89 23.61 -10.78
C GLY A 73 -1.96 23.74 -11.85
N TRP A 74 -2.54 24.92 -12.00
CA TRP A 74 -3.61 25.20 -12.96
C TRP A 74 -3.54 26.65 -13.47
N HIS A 75 -4.24 26.93 -14.56
CA HIS A 75 -4.45 28.26 -15.09
C HIS A 75 -5.88 28.72 -14.78
N SER A 76 -6.01 29.87 -14.11
CA SER A 76 -7.28 30.48 -13.65
C SER A 76 -8.11 29.60 -12.69
N ARG A 77 -8.73 28.53 -13.18
CA ARG A 77 -9.50 27.56 -12.36
C ARG A 77 -9.05 26.12 -12.61
N ILE A 78 -9.21 25.28 -11.59
CA ILE A 78 -9.02 23.83 -11.73
C ILE A 78 -10.14 23.28 -12.61
N CYS A 79 -9.80 22.89 -13.83
CA CYS A 79 -10.70 22.22 -14.76
C CYS A 79 -9.91 21.21 -15.60
N MET A 80 -10.49 20.03 -15.79
CA MET A 80 -9.90 18.94 -16.57
C MET A 80 -11.01 18.06 -17.17
N ARG A 81 -10.82 17.65 -18.42
CA ARG A 81 -11.43 16.48 -19.04
C ARG A 81 -10.37 15.38 -19.08
N THR A 82 -10.75 14.12 -18.89
CA THR A 82 -9.77 13.04 -18.65
C THR A 82 -10.24 11.71 -19.17
N GLU A 83 -9.30 10.95 -19.74
CA GLU A 83 -9.47 9.55 -20.14
C GLU A 83 -8.28 8.72 -19.62
N PHE A 84 -8.52 7.46 -19.21
CA PHE A 84 -7.49 6.53 -18.77
C PHE A 84 -7.33 5.40 -19.79
N TYR A 85 -6.11 5.20 -20.31
CA TYR A 85 -5.81 4.10 -21.22
C TYR A 85 -5.08 2.98 -20.49
N GLY A 86 -5.46 1.74 -20.80
CA GLY A 86 -4.97 0.57 -20.09
C GLY A 86 -5.63 -0.72 -20.52
N CYS A 87 -5.45 -1.77 -19.72
CA CYS A 87 -6.08 -3.07 -19.94
C CYS A 87 -6.60 -3.66 -18.62
N GLU A 88 -7.38 -4.75 -18.71
CA GLU A 88 -7.68 -5.55 -17.53
C GLU A 88 -6.38 -6.18 -17.01
N ALA A 89 -6.12 -6.00 -15.71
CA ALA A 89 -4.96 -6.61 -15.07
C ALA A 89 -5.31 -8.05 -14.69
N ASP A 90 -4.39 -9.00 -14.87
CA ASP A 90 -4.54 -10.33 -14.26
C ASP A 90 -4.73 -10.14 -12.75
N ARG A 91 -5.90 -10.56 -12.26
CA ARG A 91 -6.31 -10.44 -10.86
C ARG A 91 -5.34 -11.16 -9.92
N CYS A 92 -4.55 -12.12 -10.43
CA CYS A 92 -3.54 -12.87 -9.71
C CYS A 92 -2.10 -12.36 -9.91
N GLU A 93 -1.90 -11.17 -10.50
CA GLU A 93 -0.59 -10.52 -10.57
C GLU A 93 -0.56 -9.15 -9.86
N ILE A 94 -1.59 -8.83 -9.07
CA ILE A 94 -1.66 -7.57 -8.32
C ILE A 94 -0.85 -7.63 -7.02
N PRO A 95 -0.36 -6.48 -6.50
CA PRO A 95 0.28 -6.44 -5.20
C PRO A 95 -0.69 -6.88 -4.10
N LEU A 96 -0.21 -7.71 -3.17
CA LEU A 96 -0.98 -8.24 -2.04
C LEU A 96 -1.02 -7.28 -0.84
N GLY A 97 -0.24 -6.20 -0.89
CA GLY A 97 -0.46 -5.01 -0.07
C GLY A 97 0.56 -4.78 1.03
N VAL A 98 1.78 -5.32 0.86
CA VAL A 98 2.89 -5.00 1.76
C VAL A 98 3.31 -3.54 1.56
N GLN A 99 3.42 -3.07 0.33
CA GLN A 99 3.79 -1.69 0.00
C GLN A 99 2.74 -0.67 0.45
N ASP A 100 1.47 -0.94 0.16
CA ASP A 100 0.38 0.05 0.29
C ASP A 100 -0.27 0.11 1.68
N GLY A 101 0.10 -0.79 2.58
CA GLY A 101 -0.40 -0.79 3.97
C GLY A 101 -1.54 -1.77 4.24
N ARG A 102 -2.09 -2.45 3.22
CA ARG A 102 -3.18 -3.43 3.44
C ARG A 102 -2.73 -4.63 4.29
N VAL A 103 -1.44 -5.00 4.21
CA VAL A 103 -0.80 -5.87 5.21
C VAL A 103 -0.40 -5.01 6.40
N LEU A 104 -1.03 -5.23 7.56
CA LEU A 104 -0.88 -4.39 8.74
C LEU A 104 0.46 -4.62 9.47
N ARG A 105 0.80 -3.73 10.42
CA ARG A 105 2.06 -3.82 11.17
C ARG A 105 2.16 -5.11 12.01
N ASN A 106 1.07 -5.51 12.65
CA ASN A 106 0.96 -6.74 13.43
C ASN A 106 0.92 -8.02 12.56
N MET A 107 0.86 -7.88 11.24
CA MET A 107 0.92 -9.01 10.29
C MET A 107 2.34 -9.25 9.76
N MET A 108 3.33 -8.45 10.19
CA MET A 108 4.72 -8.58 9.76
C MET A 108 5.60 -8.91 10.96
N HIS A 109 6.23 -10.09 10.92
CA HIS A 109 7.11 -10.60 11.98
C HIS A 109 8.48 -10.93 11.40
N ALA A 110 9.47 -11.09 12.26
CA ALA A 110 10.78 -11.61 11.87
C ALA A 110 11.36 -12.46 12.99
N SER A 111 12.36 -13.26 12.65
CA SER A 111 13.17 -14.01 13.63
C SER A 111 13.89 -13.09 14.62
N SER A 112 14.36 -11.95 14.12
CA SER A 112 14.98 -10.89 14.92
C SER A 112 14.90 -9.57 14.17
N TYR A 113 15.14 -8.47 14.87
CA TYR A 113 15.26 -7.16 14.24
C TYR A 113 16.22 -6.26 15.00
N HIS A 114 16.81 -5.30 14.29
CA HIS A 114 17.61 -4.25 14.91
C HIS A 114 16.72 -3.37 15.82
N PRO A 115 17.18 -2.91 17.01
CA PRO A 115 16.35 -2.18 17.98
C PRO A 115 15.66 -0.91 17.46
N SER A 116 16.33 -0.19 16.54
CA SER A 116 15.79 1.01 15.89
C SER A 116 14.40 0.80 15.28
N THR A 117 13.50 1.76 15.53
CA THR A 117 12.10 1.72 15.06
C THR A 117 11.98 1.75 13.54
N SER A 118 12.96 2.32 12.83
CA SER A 118 13.05 2.32 11.36
C SER A 118 13.40 0.96 10.77
N TYR A 119 13.83 0.01 11.60
CA TYR A 119 14.32 -1.30 11.17
C TYR A 119 13.46 -2.50 11.57
N ARG A 120 12.29 -2.21 12.15
CA ARG A 120 11.32 -3.22 12.56
C ARG A 120 10.71 -3.97 11.36
N PRO A 121 10.17 -5.19 11.53
CA PRO A 121 9.71 -6.03 10.42
C PRO A 121 8.68 -5.34 9.50
N TRP A 122 7.75 -4.58 10.06
CA TRP A 122 6.72 -3.85 9.30
C TRP A 122 7.24 -2.66 8.49
N LYS A 123 8.52 -2.33 8.61
CA LYS A 123 9.22 -1.35 7.77
C LYS A 123 9.75 -1.97 6.48
N ALA A 124 9.69 -3.29 6.31
CA ALA A 124 10.12 -3.99 5.09
C ALA A 124 9.19 -3.77 3.88
N ARG A 125 8.55 -2.61 3.74
CA ARG A 125 7.63 -2.34 2.65
C ARG A 125 8.38 -1.87 1.43
N LEU A 126 8.08 -2.45 0.25
CA LEU A 126 8.67 -2.02 -1.02
C LEU A 126 8.52 -0.50 -1.21
N HIS A 127 9.55 0.18 -1.73
CA HIS A 127 9.57 1.64 -1.93
C HIS A 127 9.29 2.49 -0.67
N SER A 128 9.42 1.90 0.53
CA SER A 128 9.38 2.66 1.77
C SER A 128 10.57 3.61 1.84
N SER A 129 10.28 4.88 2.11
CA SER A 129 11.26 5.92 2.43
C SER A 129 11.42 6.13 3.95
N SER A 130 10.78 5.29 4.77
CA SER A 130 10.68 5.47 6.22
C SER A 130 11.31 4.34 7.02
N GLY A 131 11.99 3.40 6.36
CA GLY A 131 12.42 2.16 6.97
C GLY A 131 12.60 1.01 5.99
N SER A 132 13.30 -0.02 6.46
CA SER A 132 13.48 -1.34 5.87
C SER A 132 13.71 -2.32 7.00
N TRP A 133 13.31 -3.59 6.91
CA TRP A 133 13.67 -4.53 7.99
C TRP A 133 15.18 -4.76 7.99
N TYR A 134 15.80 -4.71 9.16
CA TYR A 134 17.14 -5.27 9.41
C TYR A 134 17.01 -6.37 10.44
N SER A 135 17.66 -7.52 10.20
CA SER A 135 17.79 -8.55 11.25
C SER A 135 18.60 -8.02 12.43
N GLY A 136 18.28 -8.46 13.65
CA GLY A 136 19.12 -8.20 14.81
C GLY A 136 20.42 -9.02 14.81
N ILE A 137 20.38 -10.21 14.21
CA ILE A 137 21.52 -11.14 14.15
C ILE A 137 21.82 -11.50 12.70
N ARG A 138 23.09 -11.45 12.29
CA ARG A 138 23.53 -11.74 10.92
C ARG A 138 23.90 -13.21 10.74
N ASN A 139 22.91 -14.08 10.56
CA ASN A 139 23.15 -15.48 10.20
C ASN A 139 22.10 -16.00 9.20
N THR A 140 22.32 -17.20 8.66
CA THR A 140 21.46 -17.81 7.63
C THR A 140 20.15 -18.40 8.16
N ARG A 141 19.89 -18.27 9.47
CA ARG A 141 18.67 -18.75 10.17
C ARG A 141 17.61 -17.66 10.29
N GLN A 142 17.91 -16.44 9.83
CA GLN A 142 16.96 -15.34 9.91
C GLN A 142 15.81 -15.47 8.90
N TRP A 143 14.66 -14.91 9.25
CA TRP A 143 13.50 -14.84 8.37
C TRP A 143 12.67 -13.58 8.61
N LEU A 144 12.02 -13.12 7.54
CA LEU A 144 10.92 -12.14 7.57
C LEU A 144 9.63 -12.87 7.20
N GLN A 145 8.61 -12.78 8.05
CA GLN A 145 7.29 -13.39 7.86
C GLN A 145 6.25 -12.32 7.53
N ILE A 146 5.40 -12.64 6.55
CA ILE A 146 4.29 -11.82 6.11
C ILE A 146 3.02 -12.66 6.23
N ASP A 147 2.10 -12.26 7.11
CA ASP A 147 0.72 -12.75 7.15
C ASP A 147 -0.13 -11.93 6.18
N LEU A 148 -0.73 -12.62 5.20
CA LEU A 148 -1.60 -12.02 4.19
C LEU A 148 -3.05 -11.84 4.70
N GLY A 149 -3.35 -12.28 5.92
CA GLY A 149 -4.66 -12.24 6.57
C GLY A 149 -5.65 -13.27 6.04
N VAL A 150 -5.53 -13.63 4.76
CA VAL A 150 -6.34 -14.62 4.07
C VAL A 150 -5.48 -15.50 3.18
N ILE A 151 -5.91 -16.75 2.96
CA ILE A 151 -5.26 -17.64 2.00
C ILE A 151 -5.25 -16.95 0.63
N SER A 152 -4.07 -16.91 0.04
CA SER A 152 -3.81 -16.24 -1.23
C SER A 152 -2.91 -17.12 -2.09
N TYR A 153 -2.99 -16.96 -3.41
CA TYR A 153 -1.93 -17.39 -4.30
C TYR A 153 -0.86 -16.30 -4.34
N VAL A 154 0.39 -16.69 -4.15
CA VAL A 154 1.57 -15.84 -4.38
C VAL A 154 2.24 -16.33 -5.65
N ARG A 155 2.44 -15.44 -6.61
CA ARG A 155 3.04 -15.72 -7.93
C ARG A 155 4.37 -15.03 -8.15
N ARG A 156 4.59 -13.86 -7.55
CA ARG A 156 5.89 -13.15 -7.62
C ARG A 156 6.26 -12.54 -6.29
N ILE A 157 7.56 -12.36 -6.09
CA ILE A 157 8.15 -11.72 -4.92
C ILE A 157 9.08 -10.62 -5.44
N ALA A 158 8.80 -9.37 -5.08
CA ALA A 158 9.71 -8.26 -5.32
C ALA A 158 10.53 -8.00 -4.06
N THR A 159 11.84 -7.89 -4.21
CA THR A 159 12.76 -7.52 -3.13
C THR A 159 13.55 -6.27 -3.48
N GLN A 160 13.88 -5.49 -2.47
CA GLN A 160 14.67 -4.27 -2.56
C GLN A 160 15.56 -4.17 -1.32
N GLY A 161 16.76 -3.60 -1.45
CA GLY A 161 17.66 -3.40 -0.31
C GLY A 161 17.22 -2.29 0.65
N ALA A 162 18.08 -1.92 1.59
CA ALA A 162 17.78 -0.97 2.65
C ALA A 162 17.45 0.45 2.15
N TYR A 163 16.59 1.17 2.89
CA TYR A 163 16.18 2.51 2.49
C TYR A 163 17.26 3.58 2.71
N ASN A 164 18.10 3.43 3.74
CA ASN A 164 19.09 4.42 4.19
C ASN A 164 20.52 3.88 4.33
N GLY A 165 20.83 2.68 3.83
CA GLY A 165 22.17 2.08 3.92
C GLY A 165 22.53 1.16 2.76
N ASN A 166 23.82 0.91 2.56
CA ASN A 166 24.34 -0.02 1.55
C ASN A 166 24.28 -1.47 2.07
N SER A 167 23.07 -1.93 2.37
CA SER A 167 22.80 -3.30 2.83
C SER A 167 21.63 -3.89 2.08
N TRP A 168 21.75 -5.14 1.66
CA TRP A 168 20.72 -5.84 0.91
C TRP A 168 20.93 -7.34 0.95
N VAL A 169 19.84 -8.10 0.76
CA VAL A 169 19.90 -9.55 0.58
C VAL A 169 20.28 -9.86 -0.87
N LYS A 170 21.25 -10.75 -1.08
CA LYS A 170 21.73 -11.21 -2.39
C LYS A 170 21.07 -12.52 -2.82
N LYS A 171 20.84 -13.44 -1.89
CA LYS A 171 20.13 -14.71 -2.13
C LYS A 171 19.19 -15.05 -0.99
N TYR A 172 18.06 -15.68 -1.29
CA TYR A 172 17.12 -16.16 -0.28
C TYR A 172 16.42 -17.45 -0.71
N ILE A 173 15.80 -18.13 0.26
CA ILE A 173 14.80 -19.18 0.00
C ILE A 173 13.46 -18.74 0.61
N VAL A 174 12.38 -19.38 0.17
CA VAL A 174 11.01 -19.09 0.64
C VAL A 174 10.47 -20.32 1.35
N SER A 175 9.75 -20.10 2.45
CA SER A 175 8.84 -21.11 2.99
C SER A 175 7.45 -20.50 3.22
N TYR A 176 6.44 -21.34 3.29
CA TYR A 176 5.05 -20.87 3.37
C TYR A 176 4.19 -21.77 4.26
N SER A 177 3.09 -21.22 4.75
CA SER A 177 2.15 -21.91 5.63
C SER A 177 0.73 -21.40 5.44
N VAL A 178 -0.25 -22.29 5.61
CA VAL A 178 -1.66 -21.90 5.73
C VAL A 178 -2.00 -21.49 7.16
N LYS A 179 -1.41 -22.14 8.17
CA LYS A 179 -1.77 -21.97 9.59
C LYS A 179 -0.77 -21.14 10.41
N GLY A 180 0.43 -20.90 9.89
CA GLY A 180 1.42 -20.01 10.51
C GLY A 180 2.37 -20.65 11.54
N PHE A 181 2.26 -21.96 11.80
CA PHE A 181 3.17 -22.68 12.70
C PHE A 181 4.07 -23.71 11.98
N ARG A 182 3.51 -24.49 11.04
CA ARG A 182 4.30 -25.41 10.19
C ARG A 182 4.57 -24.76 8.84
N PHE A 183 5.85 -24.56 8.51
CA PHE A 183 6.27 -23.97 7.24
C PHE A 183 6.91 -25.00 6.32
N ILE A 184 6.51 -24.99 5.06
CA ILE A 184 7.02 -25.89 4.03
C ILE A 184 7.93 -25.06 3.11
N PRO A 185 9.17 -25.52 2.80
CA PRO A 185 10.04 -24.82 1.86
C PRO A 185 9.45 -24.86 0.45
N TYR A 186 9.59 -23.76 -0.30
CA TYR A 186 9.26 -23.73 -1.71
C TYR A 186 10.33 -24.50 -2.51
N LYS A 187 9.85 -25.46 -3.32
CA LYS A 187 10.68 -26.36 -4.12
C LYS A 187 10.31 -26.25 -5.59
N GLU A 188 11.30 -26.42 -6.45
CA GLU A 188 11.13 -26.64 -7.89
C GLU A 188 11.68 -28.03 -8.21
N GLY A 189 10.78 -28.95 -8.56
CA GLY A 189 11.09 -30.38 -8.50
C GLY A 189 11.35 -30.82 -7.06
N GLN A 190 12.44 -31.56 -6.84
CA GLN A 190 12.84 -32.05 -5.51
C GLN A 190 13.72 -31.07 -4.73
N ARG A 191 14.27 -30.03 -5.38
CA ARG A 191 15.24 -29.10 -4.79
C ARG A 191 14.55 -27.86 -4.20
N ILE A 192 15.04 -27.41 -3.05
CA ILE A 192 14.63 -26.11 -2.48
C ILE A 192 15.12 -25.02 -3.43
N ARG A 193 14.20 -24.16 -3.89
CA ARG A 193 14.55 -23.11 -4.84
C ARG A 193 15.31 -21.99 -4.12
N MET A 194 16.52 -21.72 -4.61
CA MET A 194 17.28 -20.52 -4.25
C MET A 194 16.97 -19.39 -5.23
N PHE A 195 16.58 -18.24 -4.70
CA PHE A 195 16.31 -17.03 -5.48
C PHE A 195 17.49 -16.07 -5.39
N PHE A 196 17.83 -15.47 -6.53
CA PHE A 196 18.72 -14.32 -6.57
C PHE A 196 17.89 -13.05 -6.30
N ALA A 197 18.35 -12.23 -5.36
CA ALA A 197 17.69 -11.01 -4.94
C ALA A 197 18.43 -9.80 -5.51
N ASN A 198 18.94 -8.92 -4.65
CA ASN A 198 19.38 -7.60 -5.05
C ASN A 198 20.90 -7.56 -5.28
N THR A 199 21.32 -6.74 -6.24
CA THR A 199 22.71 -6.36 -6.50
C THR A 199 23.07 -5.01 -5.88
N ASP A 200 22.07 -4.20 -5.56
CA ASP A 200 22.20 -2.89 -4.93
C ASP A 200 21.01 -2.61 -3.97
N ARG A 201 20.98 -1.42 -3.36
CA ARG A 201 19.93 -1.03 -2.41
C ARG A 201 18.68 -0.40 -3.02
N TYR A 202 18.77 0.09 -4.26
CA TYR A 202 17.77 0.93 -4.91
C TYR A 202 16.85 0.14 -5.84
N GLN A 203 17.41 -0.72 -6.68
CA GLN A 203 16.68 -1.45 -7.70
C GLN A 203 15.82 -2.56 -7.09
N VAL A 204 14.64 -2.74 -7.68
CA VAL A 204 13.72 -3.80 -7.31
C VAL A 204 14.04 -5.03 -8.14
N THR A 205 14.32 -6.15 -7.48
CA THR A 205 14.43 -7.45 -8.14
C THR A 205 13.10 -8.17 -8.04
N LEU A 206 12.54 -8.57 -9.17
CA LEU A 206 11.28 -9.31 -9.25
C LEU A 206 11.56 -10.79 -9.57
N ASN A 207 11.17 -11.69 -8.67
CA ASN A 207 11.26 -13.12 -8.88
C ASN A 207 9.87 -13.72 -9.14
N ARG A 208 9.71 -14.43 -10.26
CA ARG A 208 8.50 -15.20 -10.57
C ARG A 208 8.62 -16.61 -10.00
N LEU A 209 7.57 -17.07 -9.35
CA LEU A 209 7.44 -18.44 -8.88
C LEU A 209 6.94 -19.30 -10.04
N LEU A 210 7.67 -20.36 -10.39
CA LEU A 210 7.25 -21.30 -11.42
C LEU A 210 5.90 -21.94 -11.06
N LYS A 211 5.74 -22.36 -9.80
CA LYS A 211 4.47 -22.84 -9.25
C LYS A 211 3.94 -21.82 -8.22
N PRO A 212 2.72 -21.27 -8.40
CA PRO A 212 2.14 -20.38 -7.42
C PRO A 212 2.03 -21.05 -6.03
N ILE A 213 2.37 -20.30 -4.98
CA ILE A 213 2.24 -20.76 -3.59
C ILE A 213 0.82 -20.45 -3.10
N LYS A 214 0.07 -21.46 -2.63
CA LYS A 214 -1.20 -21.26 -1.90
C LYS A 214 -0.92 -21.17 -0.40
N ALA A 215 -0.94 -19.97 0.16
CA ALA A 215 -0.60 -19.74 1.56
C ALA A 215 -1.26 -18.50 2.16
N ARG A 216 -1.31 -18.45 3.49
CA ARG A 216 -1.63 -17.23 4.25
C ARG A 216 -0.35 -16.57 4.78
N HIS A 217 0.62 -17.37 5.21
CA HIS A 217 1.87 -16.90 5.76
C HIS A 217 3.02 -17.24 4.81
N VAL A 218 3.87 -16.26 4.52
CA VAL A 218 5.07 -16.43 3.69
C VAL A 218 6.28 -15.97 4.48
N ARG A 219 7.34 -16.79 4.50
CA ARG A 219 8.65 -16.45 5.08
C ARG A 219 9.70 -16.34 4.00
N ILE A 220 10.46 -15.25 4.04
CA ILE A 220 11.67 -15.05 3.24
C ILE A 220 12.86 -15.30 4.17
N HIS A 221 13.76 -16.19 3.76
CA HIS A 221 14.93 -16.60 4.52
C HIS A 221 16.21 -16.18 3.80
N PRO A 222 16.85 -15.08 4.22
CA PRO A 222 18.12 -14.63 3.64
C PRO A 222 19.22 -15.69 3.78
N LYS A 223 19.97 -15.93 2.70
CA LYS A 223 21.07 -16.91 2.65
C LYS A 223 22.42 -16.29 2.32
N SER A 224 22.43 -15.16 1.62
CA SER A 224 23.59 -14.30 1.50
C SER A 224 23.17 -12.84 1.38
N TRP A 225 24.03 -11.91 1.81
CA TRP A 225 23.73 -10.48 1.88
C TRP A 225 24.99 -9.63 1.67
N GLN A 226 24.79 -8.33 1.45
CA GLN A 226 25.83 -7.31 1.52
C GLN A 226 25.74 -6.60 2.87
N SER A 227 26.85 -6.56 3.62
CA SER A 227 27.00 -5.84 4.90
C SER A 227 26.05 -6.32 6.04
N TYR A 228 24.76 -6.05 5.93
CA TYR A 228 23.70 -6.49 6.86
C TYR A 228 22.56 -7.16 6.11
N ILE A 229 21.81 -8.01 6.80
CA ILE A 229 20.55 -8.56 6.28
C ILE A 229 19.51 -7.46 6.36
N ALA A 230 19.21 -6.83 5.22
CA ALA A 230 18.20 -5.80 5.12
C ALA A 230 17.28 -6.03 3.92
N LEU A 231 15.97 -5.81 4.11
CA LEU A 231 14.97 -6.09 3.09
C LEU A 231 13.80 -5.10 3.11
N ARG A 232 13.37 -4.72 1.91
CA ARG A 232 12.04 -4.23 1.57
C ARG A 232 11.42 -5.20 0.55
N VAL A 233 10.12 -5.46 0.65
CA VAL A 233 9.45 -6.53 -0.10
C VAL A 233 8.01 -6.16 -0.47
N GLU A 234 7.54 -6.72 -1.59
CA GLU A 234 6.13 -6.86 -1.95
C GLU A 234 5.88 -8.27 -2.50
N LEU A 235 4.68 -8.79 -2.26
CA LEU A 235 4.21 -10.06 -2.82
C LEU A 235 3.12 -9.79 -3.85
N TYR A 236 3.15 -10.47 -4.98
CA TYR A 236 2.14 -10.34 -6.03
C TYR A 236 1.38 -11.64 -6.21
N GLY A 237 0.07 -11.53 -6.43
CA GLY A 237 -0.81 -12.67 -6.34
C GLY A 237 -2.29 -12.31 -6.38
N CYS A 238 -3.13 -13.23 -5.91
CA CYS A 238 -4.56 -13.01 -5.68
C CYS A 238 -4.99 -13.62 -4.35
N ARG A 239 -5.99 -13.00 -3.73
CA ARG A 239 -6.60 -13.49 -2.49
C ARG A 239 -7.73 -14.46 -2.82
N LEU A 240 -7.84 -15.57 -2.07
CA LEU A 240 -8.89 -16.58 -2.25
C LEU A 240 -10.09 -16.39 -1.33
N GLY A 241 -10.05 -15.38 -0.45
CA GLY A 241 -11.16 -15.03 0.41
C GLY A 241 -11.22 -13.54 0.68
N LYS A 242 -12.29 -13.13 1.37
CA LYS A 242 -12.47 -11.75 1.81
C LYS A 242 -11.59 -11.49 3.03
N ILE A 243 -10.88 -10.37 3.03
CA ILE A 243 -10.23 -9.90 4.26
C ILE A 243 -11.27 -9.17 5.09
N CYS A 244 -11.47 -9.61 6.33
CA CYS A 244 -12.35 -8.95 7.30
C CYS A 244 -11.68 -7.71 7.93
N ASN A 245 -11.11 -6.83 7.09
CA ASN A 245 -10.48 -5.57 7.49
C ASN A 245 -10.98 -4.36 6.67
N GLN A 246 -12.08 -4.54 5.95
CA GLN A 246 -12.70 -3.50 5.15
C GLN A 246 -13.62 -2.62 6.03
N PRO A 247 -13.74 -1.31 5.75
CA PRO A 247 -14.57 -0.41 6.52
C PRO A 247 -16.04 -0.80 6.38
N LEU A 248 -16.72 -0.96 7.52
CA LEU A 248 -18.14 -1.35 7.53
C LEU A 248 -19.10 -0.21 7.18
N GLY A 249 -18.60 1.04 7.13
CA GLY A 249 -19.38 2.16 6.60
C GLY A 249 -19.58 3.35 7.53
N LEU A 250 -18.96 3.36 8.72
CA LEU A 250 -19.06 4.51 9.64
C LEU A 250 -18.54 5.79 8.99
N ARG A 251 -17.43 5.72 8.24
CA ARG A 251 -16.93 6.86 7.47
C ARG A 251 -17.79 7.21 6.26
N SER A 252 -18.17 6.23 5.45
CA SER A 252 -18.83 6.46 4.16
C SER A 252 -20.30 6.85 4.27
N GLY A 253 -20.91 6.69 5.45
CA GLY A 253 -22.34 6.88 5.64
C GLY A 253 -23.18 5.62 5.39
N ARG A 254 -22.56 4.51 4.94
CA ARG A 254 -23.26 3.23 4.77
C ARG A 254 -23.87 2.71 6.08
N ILE A 255 -23.21 2.95 7.22
CA ILE A 255 -23.86 2.88 8.53
C ILE A 255 -24.61 4.21 8.71
N PRO A 256 -25.95 4.24 8.67
CA PRO A 256 -26.71 5.49 8.73
C PRO A 256 -26.59 6.13 10.11
N SER A 257 -26.78 7.46 10.19
CA SER A 257 -26.58 8.20 11.44
C SER A 257 -27.55 7.80 12.56
N SER A 258 -28.70 7.22 12.21
CA SER A 258 -29.67 6.66 13.14
C SER A 258 -29.16 5.40 13.87
N ARG A 259 -28.15 4.73 13.33
CA ARG A 259 -27.53 3.53 13.92
C ARG A 259 -26.29 3.86 14.76
N ILE A 260 -26.01 5.14 15.01
CA ILE A 260 -24.87 5.59 15.79
C ILE A 260 -25.39 6.29 17.04
N SER A 261 -25.05 5.77 18.21
CA SER A 261 -25.36 6.40 19.49
C SER A 261 -24.10 6.59 20.33
N ALA A 262 -24.22 7.37 21.39
CA ALA A 262 -23.15 7.61 22.33
C ALA A 262 -23.73 7.71 23.73
N SER A 263 -22.91 7.43 24.74
CA SER A 263 -23.26 7.57 26.16
C SER A 263 -23.72 8.99 26.50
N SER A 264 -23.13 10.00 25.85
CA SER A 264 -23.44 11.39 26.07
C SER A 264 -23.00 12.27 24.89
N LYS A 265 -23.40 13.53 24.91
CA LYS A 265 -22.95 14.55 23.96
C LYS A 265 -22.80 15.89 24.69
N TYR A 266 -21.72 16.62 24.42
CA TYR A 266 -21.50 17.96 24.98
C TYR A 266 -22.64 18.91 24.59
N ASN A 267 -23.01 18.91 23.31
CA ASN A 267 -24.20 19.57 22.76
C ASN A 267 -24.60 18.92 21.42
N GLN A 268 -25.58 19.52 20.73
CA GLN A 268 -26.07 19.02 19.43
C GLN A 268 -25.02 19.02 18.31
N PHE A 269 -23.98 19.86 18.41
CA PHE A 269 -22.94 20.01 17.40
C PHE A 269 -21.84 18.94 17.49
N GLY A 270 -21.70 18.31 18.66
CA GLY A 270 -20.80 17.18 18.94
C GLY A 270 -21.51 15.84 19.10
N LYS A 271 -22.68 15.65 18.49
CA LYS A 271 -23.47 14.41 18.59
C LYS A 271 -22.74 13.18 18.03
N ALA A 272 -23.17 11.98 18.44
CA ALA A 272 -22.57 10.69 18.07
C ALA A 272 -22.29 10.54 16.56
N SER A 273 -23.25 10.93 15.70
CA SER A 273 -23.10 10.85 14.24
C SER A 273 -21.97 11.71 13.65
N ARG A 274 -21.38 12.62 14.44
CA ARG A 274 -20.20 13.42 14.07
C ARG A 274 -18.88 12.70 14.35
N GLY A 275 -18.89 11.59 15.10
CA GLY A 275 -17.73 10.73 15.35
C GLY A 275 -17.23 9.94 14.13
N ARG A 276 -17.72 10.22 12.92
CA ARG A 276 -17.28 9.54 11.70
C ARG A 276 -15.88 10.03 11.30
N LEU A 277 -14.98 9.08 11.03
CA LEU A 277 -13.60 9.38 10.61
C LEU A 277 -13.55 10.28 9.36
N HIS A 278 -12.67 11.29 9.37
CA HIS A 278 -12.53 12.35 8.36
C HIS A 278 -13.69 13.34 8.22
N SER A 279 -14.64 13.36 9.17
CA SER A 279 -15.55 14.50 9.30
C SER A 279 -14.74 15.76 9.60
N ARG A 280 -15.06 16.85 8.89
CA ARG A 280 -14.45 18.17 9.11
C ARG A 280 -15.41 19.05 9.88
N ALA A 281 -14.86 19.95 10.70
CA ALA A 281 -15.64 21.02 11.29
C ALA A 281 -16.25 21.90 10.17
N ARG A 282 -17.51 22.30 10.32
CA ARG A 282 -18.21 23.15 9.36
C ARG A 282 -19.27 23.97 10.08
N GLY A 283 -19.14 25.29 10.04
CA GLY A 283 -20.00 26.20 10.79
C GLY A 283 -19.96 25.84 12.28
N ARG A 284 -21.14 25.65 12.89
CA ARG A 284 -21.26 25.29 14.32
C ARG A 284 -20.87 23.84 14.64
N TYR A 285 -20.71 22.96 13.65
CA TYR A 285 -20.39 21.55 13.87
C TYR A 285 -18.89 21.31 14.08
N TYR A 286 -18.54 20.58 15.14
CA TYR A 286 -17.14 20.33 15.52
C TYR A 286 -16.40 19.33 14.62
N GLY A 287 -17.13 18.53 13.83
CA GLY A 287 -16.53 17.47 13.02
C GLY A 287 -16.07 16.25 13.82
N SER A 288 -16.46 16.14 15.08
CA SER A 288 -16.19 15.01 15.97
C SER A 288 -17.37 14.78 16.93
N TRP A 289 -17.45 13.57 17.49
CA TRP A 289 -18.24 13.33 18.68
C TRP A 289 -17.49 13.90 19.88
N ILE A 290 -18.20 14.60 20.77
CA ILE A 290 -17.65 15.15 22.01
C ILE A 290 -18.54 14.67 23.15
N ALA A 291 -17.98 13.88 24.06
CA ALA A 291 -18.67 13.43 25.26
C ALA A 291 -19.00 14.63 26.18
N LYS A 292 -20.07 14.52 26.97
CA LYS A 292 -20.43 15.53 27.97
C LYS A 292 -19.49 15.51 29.18
N PHE A 293 -18.95 14.34 29.52
CA PHE A 293 -18.14 14.13 30.72
C PHE A 293 -16.77 13.54 30.36
N ASN A 294 -15.72 13.94 31.08
CA ASN A 294 -14.37 13.40 30.90
C ASN A 294 -14.12 12.25 31.86
N ASN A 295 -14.77 11.10 31.64
CA ASN A 295 -14.59 9.90 32.47
C ASN A 295 -14.56 8.61 31.64
N ARG A 296 -14.17 7.50 32.27
CA ARG A 296 -14.00 6.19 31.61
C ARG A 296 -15.30 5.51 31.15
N TYR A 297 -16.47 6.07 31.48
CA TYR A 297 -17.78 5.48 31.15
C TYR A 297 -18.36 6.01 29.83
N GLN A 298 -17.60 6.83 29.09
CA GLN A 298 -18.05 7.37 27.82
C GLN A 298 -17.82 6.40 26.67
N TRP A 299 -18.81 6.26 25.79
CA TRP A 299 -18.75 5.36 24.65
C TRP A 299 -19.44 5.95 23.42
N LEU A 300 -19.04 5.44 22.25
CA LEU A 300 -19.64 5.68 20.94
C LEU A 300 -19.85 4.31 20.29
N GLN A 301 -21.07 4.00 19.85
CA GLN A 301 -21.43 2.72 19.23
C GLN A 301 -22.22 2.92 17.94
#